data_AF-A0A6V7JLH1-F1
#
_entry.id   AF-A0A6V7JLH1-F1
#
_cell.length_a   1.000
_cell.length_b   1.000
_cell.length_c   1.000
_cell.angle_alpha   90.00
_cell.angle_beta   90.00
_cell.angle_gamma   90.00
#
_symmetry.space_group_name_H-M   'P 1'
#
loop_
_entity.id
_entity.type
_entity.pdbx_description
1 polymer ?
#
loop_
_entity_poly.entity_id
_entity_poly.type
_entity_poly.pdbx_seq_one_letter_code
_entity_poly.pdbx_strand_id
1 'polypeptide(L)'
;LHESLVFGDFIDKVKLPESNELPLCTPCAFAGWGVISPEANKLPRVLRWNTIMILSAEENRNNSNYVSNEFLAIDNKFCTCPLK
;
A
#
# COMPACT_ATOMS: atom_id res chain seq x y z
N LEU A 1 -22.04 -4.45 -2.41
CA LEU A 1 -22.57 -4.16 -3.76
C LEU A 1 -23.97 -4.71 -3.83
N HIS A 2 -24.95 -3.89 -4.23
CA HIS A 2 -26.34 -4.34 -4.36
C HIS A 2 -26.58 -5.17 -5.64
N GLU A 3 -25.67 -5.08 -6.61
CA GLU A 3 -25.71 -5.83 -7.87
C GLU A 3 -24.33 -6.40 -8.20
N SER A 4 -24.30 -7.48 -8.97
CA SER A 4 -23.06 -8.11 -9.43
C SER A 4 -22.38 -7.28 -10.51
N LEU A 5 -21.06 -7.17 -10.44
CA LEU A 5 -20.25 -6.52 -11.48
C LEU A 5 -20.05 -7.47 -12.67
N VAL A 6 -20.04 -6.90 -13.87
CA VAL A 6 -19.66 -7.60 -15.10
C VAL A 6 -18.16 -7.39 -15.34
N PHE A 7 -17.41 -8.48 -15.45
CA PHE A 7 -15.97 -8.43 -15.73
C PHE A 7 -15.70 -8.17 -17.21
N GLY A 8 -14.62 -7.47 -17.50
CA GLY A 8 -14.20 -7.09 -18.84
C GLY A 8 -12.88 -6.32 -18.81
N ASP A 9 -12.56 -5.61 -19.89
CA ASP A 9 -11.25 -4.97 -20.07
C ASP A 9 -10.86 -3.97 -18.95
N PHE A 10 -11.85 -3.39 -18.28
CA PHE A 10 -11.65 -2.37 -17.23
C PHE A 10 -11.99 -2.84 -15.82
N ILE A 11 -12.55 -4.04 -15.66
CA ILE A 11 -13.00 -4.57 -14.37
C ILE A 11 -12.57 -6.02 -14.28
N ASP A 12 -11.65 -6.30 -13.36
CA ASP A 12 -11.18 -7.65 -13.07
C ASP A 12 -10.92 -7.83 -11.56
N LYS A 13 -10.75 -9.08 -11.15
CA LYS A 13 -10.47 -9.48 -9.77
C LYS A 13 -8.98 -9.43 -9.47
N VAL A 14 -8.64 -9.08 -8.23
CA VAL A 14 -7.28 -9.29 -7.71
C VAL A 14 -7.15 -10.73 -7.19
N LYS A 15 -5.98 -11.35 -7.42
CA LYS A 15 -5.68 -12.67 -6.85
C LYS A 15 -5.34 -12.53 -5.36
N LEU A 16 -5.84 -13.46 -4.57
CA LEU A 16 -5.43 -13.59 -3.17
C LEU A 16 -4.06 -14.28 -3.09
N PRO A 17 -3.23 -13.94 -2.09
CA PRO A 17 -1.97 -14.64 -1.87
C PRO A 17 -2.22 -16.09 -1.44
N GLU A 18 -1.37 -17.01 -1.90
CA GLU A 18 -1.42 -18.44 -1.54
C GLU A 18 -0.75 -18.72 -0.18
N SER A 19 0.18 -17.84 0.23
CA SER A 19 0.96 -17.94 1.46
C SER A 19 0.75 -16.70 2.32
N ASN A 20 0.88 -16.87 3.64
CA ASN A 20 0.91 -15.77 4.60
C ASN A 20 2.30 -15.13 4.70
N GLU A 21 3.29 -15.66 3.98
CA GLU A 21 4.64 -15.08 3.92
C GLU A 21 4.62 -13.78 3.12
N LEU A 22 5.21 -12.74 3.70
CA LEU A 22 5.38 -11.46 3.02
C LEU A 22 6.58 -11.53 2.09
N PRO A 23 6.44 -11.09 0.82
CA PRO A 23 7.55 -11.04 -0.12
C PRO A 23 8.44 -9.83 0.21
N LEU A 24 9.28 -9.96 1.23
CA LEU A 24 10.24 -8.93 1.63
C LEU A 24 11.14 -8.53 0.46
N CYS A 25 11.56 -7.27 0.43
CA CYS A 25 12.40 -6.71 -0.63
C CYS A 25 11.86 -6.91 -2.06
N THR A 26 10.55 -7.13 -2.20
CA THR A 26 9.89 -7.23 -3.51
C THR A 26 9.18 -5.91 -3.83
N PRO A 27 9.35 -5.35 -5.03
CA PRO A 27 8.61 -4.17 -5.46
C PRO A 27 7.13 -4.50 -5.59
N CYS A 28 6.30 -3.78 -4.83
CA CYS A 28 4.84 -3.84 -4.89
C CYS A 28 4.30 -2.56 -5.52
N ALA A 29 3.28 -2.68 -6.36
CA ALA A 29 2.55 -1.53 -6.86
C ALA A 29 1.42 -1.18 -5.88
N PHE A 30 1.26 0.11 -5.58
CA PHE A 30 0.03 0.63 -4.98
C PHE A 30 -0.57 1.64 -5.95
N ALA A 31 -1.89 1.73 -5.97
CA ALA A 31 -2.63 2.69 -6.77
C ALA A 31 -3.71 3.35 -5.93
N GLY A 32 -3.96 4.63 -6.18
CA GLY A 32 -5.01 5.36 -5.49
C GLY A 32 -5.19 6.79 -5.98
N TRP A 33 -6.22 7.42 -5.43
CA TRP A 33 -6.54 8.84 -5.66
C TRP A 33 -6.19 9.71 -4.44
N GLY A 34 -5.29 9.26 -3.58
CA GLY A 34 -4.87 10.00 -2.40
C GLY A 34 -4.06 11.26 -2.74
N VAL A 35 -3.95 12.16 -1.76
CA VAL A 35 -3.00 13.28 -1.80
C VAL A 35 -1.58 12.77 -1.54
N ILE A 36 -0.61 13.27 -2.30
CA ILE A 36 0.80 12.84 -2.24
C ILE A 36 1.63 13.79 -1.37
N SER A 37 1.23 15.05 -1.22
CA SER A 37 1.92 16.03 -0.37
C SER A 37 0.97 16.72 0.60
N PRO A 38 1.45 17.15 1.78
CA PRO A 38 0.64 17.86 2.78
C PRO A 38 0.01 19.16 2.24
N GLU A 39 0.66 19.80 1.27
CA GLU A 39 0.21 21.05 0.66
C GLU A 39 -0.82 20.84 -0.45
N ALA A 40 -1.08 19.58 -0.84
CA ALA A 40 -2.04 19.26 -1.87
C ALA A 40 -3.46 19.57 -1.38
N ASN A 41 -4.10 20.55 -2.03
CA ASN A 41 -5.46 20.98 -1.72
C ASN A 41 -6.54 20.28 -2.57
N LYS A 42 -6.14 19.37 -3.48
CA LYS A 42 -7.04 18.68 -4.41
C LYS A 42 -6.61 17.24 -4.62
N LEU A 43 -7.59 16.35 -4.73
CA LEU A 43 -7.38 14.97 -5.15
C LEU A 43 -7.02 14.91 -6.65
N PRO A 44 -6.15 13.97 -7.07
CA PRO A 44 -5.85 13.74 -8.47
C PRO A 44 -7.11 13.34 -9.25
N ARG A 45 -7.28 13.91 -10.45
CA ARG A 45 -8.40 13.57 -11.35
C ARG A 45 -8.24 12.21 -12.04
N VAL A 46 -7.02 11.68 -12.06
CA VAL A 46 -6.65 10.41 -12.70
C VAL A 46 -6.02 9.50 -11.66
N LEU A 47 -6.26 8.20 -11.76
CA LEU A 47 -5.63 7.21 -10.89
C LEU A 47 -4.12 7.33 -11.00
N ARG A 48 -3.44 7.38 -9.86
CA ARG A 48 -1.98 7.32 -9.82
C ARG A 48 -1.55 6.02 -9.19
N TRP A 49 -0.41 5.52 -9.64
CA TRP A 49 0.23 4.35 -9.06
C TRP A 49 1.72 4.61 -8.92
N ASN A 50 2.34 3.94 -7.96
CA ASN A 50 3.78 3.99 -7.75
C ASN A 50 4.25 2.66 -7.13
N THR A 51 5.54 2.41 -7.18
CA THR A 51 6.18 1.19 -6.71
C THR A 51 6.82 1.44 -5.36
N ILE A 52 6.60 0.53 -4.42
CA ILE A 52 7.08 0.60 -3.04
C ILE A 52 7.64 -0.74 -2.60
N MET A 53 8.56 -0.74 -1.64
CA MET A 53 9.17 -1.96 -1.11
C MET A 53 8.53 -2.30 0.24
N ILE A 54 8.26 -3.58 0.48
CA ILE A 54 7.89 -4.08 1.80
C ILE A 54 9.13 -4.13 2.69
N LEU A 55 9.01 -3.57 3.88
CA LEU A 55 10.06 -3.55 4.90
C LEU A 55 9.97 -4.78 5.80
N SER A 56 11.12 -5.33 6.15
CA SER A 56 11.25 -6.25 7.28
C SER A 56 10.99 -5.54 8.61
N ALA A 57 10.71 -6.32 9.66
CA ALA A 57 10.56 -5.79 11.02
C ALA A 57 11.82 -5.05 11.52
N GLU A 58 13.01 -5.49 11.08
CA GLU A 58 14.29 -4.86 11.41
C GLU A 58 14.44 -3.50 10.71
N GLU A 59 14.20 -3.43 9.40
CA GLU A 59 14.28 -2.17 8.65
C GLU A 59 13.26 -1.15 9.15
N ASN A 60 12.06 -1.59 9.53
CA ASN A 60 11.05 -0.71 10.12
C ASN A 60 11.51 -0.08 11.45
N ARG A 61 12.14 -0.86 12.34
CA ARG A 61 12.67 -0.34 13.62
C ARG A 61 13.78 0.68 13.41
N ASN A 62 14.62 0.48 12.39
CA ASN A 62 15.72 1.37 12.07
C ASN A 62 15.27 2.66 11.36
N ASN A 63 14.06 2.70 10.82
CA ASN A 63 13.49 3.86 10.12
C ASN A 63 12.74 4.81 11.08
N SER A 64 13.22 4.94 12.32
CA SER A 64 12.58 5.50 13.52
C SER A 64 12.08 6.96 13.45
N ASN A 65 12.10 7.60 12.29
CA ASN A 65 11.63 8.98 12.09
C ASN A 65 10.13 9.10 11.75
N TYR A 66 9.39 7.99 11.63
CA TYR A 66 7.98 8.00 11.20
C TYR A 66 6.96 7.47 12.21
N VAL A 67 7.37 7.07 13.41
CA VAL A 67 6.43 6.47 14.38
C VAL A 67 5.93 7.55 15.34
N SER A 68 4.82 8.19 14.97
CA SER A 68 3.88 8.63 16.01
C SER A 68 3.37 7.37 16.73
N ASN A 69 3.40 7.40 18.06
CA ASN A 69 3.30 6.27 19.00
C ASN A 69 1.97 5.47 18.99
N GLU A 70 1.37 5.15 17.84
CA GLU A 70 0.06 4.48 17.82
C GLU A 70 -0.17 3.44 16.72
N PHE A 71 0.81 3.11 15.90
CA PHE A 71 0.71 1.97 14.97
C PHE A 71 1.59 0.82 15.40
N LEU A 72 1.09 0.10 16.40
CA LEU A 72 1.58 -1.21 16.83
C LEU A 72 1.87 -2.09 15.60
N ALA A 73 3.10 -2.60 15.53
CA ALA A 73 3.43 -3.81 14.78
C ALA A 73 2.61 -4.96 15.41
N ILE A 74 1.38 -5.13 14.93
CA ILE A 74 0.51 -6.26 15.24
C ILE A 74 0.77 -7.31 14.15
N ASP A 75 0.75 -8.60 14.50
CA ASP A 75 1.07 -9.73 13.60
C ASP A 75 0.35 -9.74 12.24
N ASN A 76 -0.72 -8.95 12.09
CA ASN A 76 -1.53 -8.83 10.88
C ASN A 76 -1.26 -7.54 10.06
N LYS A 77 -0.16 -6.83 10.32
CA LYS A 77 0.22 -5.61 9.61
C LYS A 77 1.68 -5.68 9.16
N PHE A 78 1.98 -5.02 8.05
CA PHE A 78 3.35 -4.83 7.57
C PHE A 78 3.60 -3.38 7.18
N CYS A 79 4.87 -3.03 7.07
CA CYS A 79 5.31 -1.68 6.73
C CYS A 79 5.96 -1.66 5.35
N THR A 80 5.99 -0.48 4.75
CA THR A 80 6.58 -0.24 3.44
C THR A 80 7.50 0.97 3.50
N CYS A 81 8.42 1.10 2.54
CA CYS A 81 9.26 2.29 2.42
C CYS A 81 8.39 3.56 2.25
N PRO A 82 8.89 4.76 2.62
CA PRO A 82 8.21 6.01 2.29
C PRO A 82 8.02 6.18 0.78
N LEU A 83 6.91 6.80 0.41
CA LEU A 83 6.66 7.26 -0.95
C LEU A 83 7.60 8.41 -1.28
N LYS A 84 8.27 8.32 -2.43
CA LYS A 84 9.08 9.41 -3.00
C LYS A 84 8.24 10.27 -3.93
#